data_AF-A0A517W3U9-F1
#
_entry.id   AF-A0A517W3U9-F1
#
_cell.length_a   1.000
_cell.length_b   1.000
_cell.length_c   1.000
_cell.angle_alpha   90.00
_cell.angle_beta   90.00
_cell.angle_gamma   90.00
#
_symmetry.space_group_name_H-M   'P 1'
#
loop_
_entity.id
_entity.type
_entity.pdbx_description
1 polymer ?
#
loop_
_entity_poly.entity_id
_entity_poly.type
_entity_poly.pdbx_seq_one_letter_code
_entity_poly.pdbx_strand_id
1 'polypeptide(L)'
;MSPWVFPILIFATWIVWCGACISGKAVHDARHGIPDDQRSGTSILPGIPIIPLIFWGLALTIDSATYPWGTYSIGGFHCVLLVLLVITMIRNVWNLHRLADGT
;
A
#
# COMPACT_ATOMS: atom_id res chain seq x y z
N MET A 1 -15.96 17.05 -7.81
CA MET A 1 -14.51 16.94 -7.50
C MET A 1 -13.75 16.98 -8.81
N SER A 2 -12.50 17.49 -8.83
CA SER A 2 -11.66 17.38 -10.03
C SER A 2 -11.47 15.90 -10.40
N PRO A 3 -11.59 15.51 -11.69
CA PRO A 3 -11.50 14.12 -12.13
C PRO A 3 -10.13 13.49 -11.83
N TRP A 4 -9.11 14.29 -11.54
CA TRP A 4 -7.76 13.85 -11.23
C TRP A 4 -7.54 13.45 -9.78
N VAL A 5 -8.41 13.87 -8.86
CA VAL A 5 -8.25 13.60 -7.42
C VAL A 5 -8.31 12.10 -7.12
N PHE A 6 -9.23 11.40 -7.76
CA PHE A 6 -9.43 9.95 -7.55
C PHE A 6 -8.27 9.10 -8.06
N PRO A 7 -7.82 9.27 -9.32
CA PRO A 7 -6.63 8.59 -9.81
C PRO A 7 -5.41 8.87 -8.93
N ILE A 8 -5.16 10.13 -8.54
CA ILE A 8 -4.03 10.48 -7.67
C ILE A 8 -4.13 9.75 -6.32
N LEU A 9 -5.31 9.73 -5.69
CA LEU A 9 -5.52 9.04 -4.42
C LEU A 9 -5.26 7.53 -4.56
N ILE A 10 -5.81 6.90 -5.58
CA ILE A 10 -5.60 5.47 -5.86
C ILE A 10 -4.09 5.22 -6.01
N PHE A 11 -3.43 5.93 -6.94
CA PHE A 11 -2.00 5.76 -7.19
C PHE A 11 -1.15 5.99 -5.94
N ALA A 12 -1.42 7.03 -5.16
CA ALA A 12 -0.71 7.30 -3.91
C ALA A 12 -0.87 6.15 -2.90
N THR A 13 -2.09 5.65 -2.71
CA THR A 13 -2.36 4.49 -1.85
C THR A 13 -1.57 3.26 -2.27
N TRP A 14 -1.48 3.01 -3.58
CA TRP A 14 -0.70 1.88 -4.11
C TRP A 14 0.81 2.04 -3.93
N ILE A 15 1.35 3.25 -4.09
CA ILE A 15 2.77 3.52 -3.80
C ILE A 15 3.08 3.24 -2.32
N VAL A 16 2.23 3.73 -1.41
CA VAL A 16 2.41 3.50 0.03
C VAL A 16 2.23 2.02 0.37
N TRP A 17 1.33 1.32 -0.31
CA TRP A 17 1.17 -0.13 -0.17
C TRP A 17 2.47 -0.88 -0.49
N CYS A 18 3.16 -0.52 -1.58
CA CYS A 18 4.46 -1.11 -1.91
C CYS A 18 5.50 -0.87 -0.81
N GLY A 19 5.57 0.34 -0.27
CA GLY A 19 6.45 0.67 0.86
C GLY A 19 6.13 -0.14 2.12
N ALA A 20 4.84 -0.33 2.42
CA ALA A 20 4.40 -1.17 3.54
C ALA A 20 4.79 -2.64 3.34
N CYS A 21 4.67 -3.19 2.12
CA CYS A 21 5.09 -4.55 1.81
C CYS A 21 6.61 -4.72 1.91
N ILE A 22 7.40 -3.79 1.37
CA ILE A 22 8.87 -3.82 1.44
C ILE A 22 9.33 -3.77 2.90
N SER A 23 8.84 -2.80 3.67
CA SER A 23 9.19 -2.65 5.09
C SER A 23 8.74 -3.86 5.92
N GLY A 24 7.59 -4.44 5.61
CA GLY A 24 7.10 -5.65 6.27
C GLY A 24 7.99 -6.87 6.01
N LYS A 25 8.42 -7.07 4.76
CA LYS A 25 9.38 -8.12 4.38
C LYS A 25 10.72 -7.93 5.09
N ALA A 26 11.23 -6.70 5.14
CA ALA A 26 12.47 -6.40 5.83
C ALA A 26 12.38 -6.73 7.34
N VAL A 27 11.29 -6.37 8.01
CA VAL A 27 11.07 -6.73 9.43
C VAL A 27 11.01 -8.24 9.60
N HIS A 28 10.32 -8.95 8.70
CA HIS A 28 10.23 -10.40 8.73
C HIS A 28 11.62 -11.04 8.62
N ASP A 29 12.42 -10.62 7.65
CA ASP A 29 13.76 -11.17 7.41
C ASP A 29 14.71 -10.89 8.58
N ALA A 30 14.65 -9.68 9.15
CA ALA A 30 15.41 -9.30 10.33
C ALA A 30 15.05 -10.16 11.55
N ARG A 31 13.75 -10.41 11.79
CA ARG A 31 13.29 -11.25 12.92
C ARG A 31 13.69 -12.71 12.81
N HIS A 32 13.85 -13.22 11.59
CA HIS A 32 14.24 -14.61 11.34
C HIS A 32 15.75 -14.77 11.11
N GLY A 33 16.53 -13.69 11.25
CA GLY A 33 17.98 -13.73 11.05
C GLY A 33 18.39 -14.14 9.65
N ILE A 34 17.59 -13.82 8.62
CA ILE A 34 17.91 -14.18 7.24
C ILE A 34 19.15 -13.36 6.81
N PRO A 35 20.26 -14.03 6.41
CA PRO A 35 21.47 -13.38 5.93
C PRO A 35 21.19 -12.47 4.73
N ASP A 36 21.90 -11.35 4.61
CA ASP A 36 21.66 -10.34 3.58
C ASP A 36 21.77 -10.91 2.15
N ASP A 37 22.64 -11.89 1.93
CA ASP A 37 22.83 -12.59 0.65
C ASP A 37 21.68 -13.55 0.30
N GLN A 38 20.87 -13.94 1.28
CA GLN A 38 19.71 -14.84 1.12
C GLN A 38 18.37 -14.10 1.11
N ARG A 39 18.37 -12.77 1.26
CA ARG A 39 17.14 -11.97 1.23
C ARG A 39 16.60 -11.86 -0.20
N SER A 40 15.44 -12.47 -0.42
CA SER A 40 14.68 -12.29 -1.67
C SER A 40 14.12 -10.86 -1.75
N GLY A 41 14.30 -10.19 -2.89
CA GLY A 41 13.65 -8.91 -3.16
C GLY A 41 12.12 -9.02 -3.22
N THR A 42 11.42 -7.94 -2.86
CA THR A 42 9.96 -7.84 -3.03
C THR A 42 9.66 -7.49 -4.49
N SER A 43 9.03 -8.40 -5.24
CA SER A 43 8.56 -8.07 -6.59
C SER A 43 7.39 -7.08 -6.50
N ILE A 44 7.62 -5.87 -7.02
CA ILE A 44 6.60 -4.80 -7.10
C ILE A 44 5.73 -4.98 -8.35
N LEU A 45 6.15 -5.79 -9.33
CA LEU A 45 5.33 -6.22 -10.45
C LEU A 45 4.62 -7.56 -10.13
N PRO A 46 3.31 -7.70 -10.43
CA PRO A 46 2.44 -6.77 -11.15
C PRO A 46 1.72 -5.73 -10.26
N GLY A 47 2.11 -5.65 -8.98
CA GLY A 47 1.52 -4.75 -7.96
C GLY A 47 1.37 -3.30 -8.41
N ILE A 48 2.24 -2.78 -9.28
CA ILE A 48 2.06 -1.52 -10.03
C ILE A 48 2.47 -1.72 -11.50
N PRO A 49 1.73 -1.18 -12.51
CA PRO A 49 0.47 -0.43 -12.41
C PRO A 49 -0.79 -1.28 -12.60
N ILE A 50 -0.64 -2.59 -12.87
CA ILE A 50 -1.74 -3.44 -13.35
C ILE A 50 -2.86 -3.56 -12.31
N ILE A 51 -2.51 -3.85 -11.06
CA ILE A 51 -3.50 -3.97 -9.98
C ILE A 51 -4.23 -2.64 -9.71
N PRO A 52 -3.54 -1.49 -9.56
CA PRO A 52 -4.19 -0.18 -9.43
C PRO A 52 -5.20 0.11 -10.55
N LEU A 53 -4.86 -0.23 -11.80
CA LEU A 53 -5.74 -0.03 -12.95
C LEU A 53 -6.99 -0.92 -12.90
N ILE A 54 -6.85 -2.19 -12.50
CA ILE A 54 -7.99 -3.10 -12.33
C ILE A 54 -8.93 -2.58 -11.24
N PHE A 55 -8.38 -2.21 -10.07
CA PHE A 55 -9.17 -1.67 -8.97
C PHE A 55 -9.82 -0.33 -9.31
N TRP A 56 -9.17 0.49 -10.13
CA TRP A 56 -9.76 1.71 -10.66
C TRP A 56 -10.97 1.41 -11.58
N GLY A 57 -10.85 0.45 -12.51
CA GLY A 57 -11.97 0.02 -13.35
C GLY A 57 -13.16 -0.54 -12.54
N LEU A 58 -12.87 -1.34 -11.51
CA LEU A 58 -13.88 -1.84 -10.59
C LEU A 58 -14.53 -0.71 -9.78
N ALA A 59 -13.73 0.25 -9.31
CA ALA A 59 -14.23 1.43 -8.61
C ALA A 59 -15.20 2.23 -9.48
N LEU A 60 -14.88 2.48 -10.77
CA LEU A 60 -15.79 3.16 -11.68
C LEU A 60 -17.10 2.40 -11.89
N THR A 61 -17.03 1.06 -11.97
CA THR A 61 -18.21 0.20 -12.13
C THR A 61 -19.10 0.26 -10.88
N ILE A 62 -18.52 0.15 -9.69
CA ILE A 62 -19.25 0.24 -8.41
C ILE A 62 -19.83 1.65 -8.23
N ASP A 63 -19.07 2.69 -8.55
CA ASP A 63 -19.51 4.08 -8.46
C ASP A 63 -20.76 4.32 -9.29
N SER A 64 -20.77 3.82 -10.54
CA SER A 64 -21.93 3.92 -11.43
C SER A 64 -23.17 3.18 -10.90
N ALA A 65 -22.99 2.06 -10.20
CA ALA A 65 -24.08 1.26 -9.64
C ALA A 65 -24.63 1.82 -8.31
N THR A 66 -23.86 2.67 -7.62
CA THR A 66 -24.17 3.15 -6.27
C THR A 66 -24.40 4.66 -6.20
N TYR A 67 -24.78 5.26 -7.33
CA TYR A 67 -25.07 6.69 -7.41
C TYR A 67 -26.13 7.11 -6.36
N PRO A 68 -25.92 8.22 -5.62
CA PRO A 68 -24.82 9.19 -5.70
C PRO A 68 -23.65 8.94 -4.73
N TRP A 69 -23.65 7.83 -3.98
CA TRP A 69 -22.77 7.62 -2.84
C TRP A 69 -21.42 6.96 -3.19
N GLY A 70 -21.34 6.29 -4.35
CA GLY A 70 -20.19 5.49 -4.76
C GLY A 70 -18.86 6.20 -4.62
N THR A 71 -18.78 7.45 -5.09
CA THR A 71 -17.57 8.26 -5.07
C THR A 71 -17.16 8.51 -3.62
N TYR A 72 -18.09 8.91 -2.75
CA TYR A 72 -17.76 9.14 -1.34
C TYR A 72 -17.32 7.85 -0.63
N SER A 73 -17.99 6.73 -0.90
CA SER A 73 -17.66 5.44 -0.30
C SER A 73 -16.27 4.95 -0.73
N ILE A 74 -15.99 4.92 -2.03
CA ILE A 74 -14.71 4.43 -2.57
C ILE A 74 -13.56 5.34 -2.13
N GLY A 75 -13.76 6.66 -2.16
CA GLY A 75 -12.77 7.63 -1.70
C GLY A 75 -12.48 7.46 -0.21
N GLY A 76 -13.53 7.30 0.60
CA GLY A 76 -13.42 7.01 2.03
C GLY A 76 -12.61 5.74 2.31
N PHE A 77 -12.90 4.64 1.62
CA PHE A 77 -12.15 3.39 1.77
C PHE A 77 -10.67 3.55 1.38
N HIS A 78 -10.35 4.29 0.33
CA HIS A 78 -8.96 4.54 -0.06
C HIS A 78 -8.23 5.44 0.93
N CYS A 79 -8.89 6.44 1.51
CA CYS A 79 -8.32 7.26 2.57
C CYS A 79 -8.01 6.42 3.83
N VAL A 80 -8.94 5.57 4.25
CA VAL A 80 -8.73 4.66 5.38
C VAL A 80 -7.57 3.70 5.09
N LEU A 81 -7.55 3.09 3.90
CA LEU A 81 -6.47 2.19 3.49
C LEU A 81 -5.12 2.92 3.49
N LEU A 82 -5.04 4.11 2.90
CA LEU A 82 -3.82 4.92 2.89
C LEU A 82 -3.30 5.18 4.30
N VAL A 83 -4.16 5.60 5.23
CA VAL A 83 -3.79 5.85 6.62
C VAL A 83 -3.27 4.58 7.29
N LEU A 84 -3.95 3.44 7.12
CA LEU A 84 -3.52 2.16 7.68
C LEU A 84 -2.15 1.71 7.13
N LEU A 85 -1.90 1.93 5.85
CA LEU A 85 -0.61 1.61 5.21
C LEU A 85 0.50 2.52 5.71
N VAL A 86 0.26 3.82 5.87
CA VAL A 86 1.23 4.75 6.47
C VAL A 86 1.58 4.32 7.89
N ILE A 87 0.58 4.04 8.73
CA ILE A 87 0.81 3.57 10.12
C ILE A 87 1.63 2.27 10.11
N THR A 88 1.28 1.33 9.24
CA THR A 88 2.00 0.05 9.12
C THR A 88 3.45 0.25 8.70
N MET A 89 3.69 1.13 7.72
CA MET A 89 5.03 1.44 7.24
C MET A 89 5.88 2.10 8.33
N ILE A 90 5.35 3.10 9.03
CA ILE A 90 6.05 3.76 10.17
C ILE A 90 6.38 2.72 11.24
N ARG A 91 5.41 1.87 11.62
CA ARG A 91 5.62 0.80 12.61
C ARG A 91 6.73 -0.17 12.17
N ASN A 92 6.76 -0.53 10.89
CA ASN A 92 7.77 -1.44 10.36
C ASN A 92 9.16 -0.81 10.37
N VAL A 93 9.28 0.45 9.95
CA VAL A 93 10.55 1.21 9.99
C VAL A 93 11.07 1.33 11.43
N TRP A 94 10.19 1.65 12.38
CA TRP A 94 10.58 1.67 13.80
C TRP A 94 11.09 0.29 14.25
N ASN A 95 10.35 -0.78 13.96
CA ASN A 95 10.78 -2.13 14.33
C ASN A 95 12.16 -2.48 13.74
N LEU A 96 12.46 -2.06 12.52
CA LEU A 96 13.79 -2.25 11.92
C LEU A 96 14.89 -1.53 12.70
N HIS A 97 14.70 -0.26 13.05
CA HIS A 97 15.68 0.48 13.85
C HIS A 97 15.94 -0.21 15.20
N ARG A 98 14.87 -0.63 15.89
CA ARG A 98 15.01 -1.36 17.16
C ARG A 98 15.78 -2.68 17.04
N LEU A 99 15.58 -3.40 15.95
CA LEU A 99 16.29 -4.66 15.70
C LEU A 99 17.76 -4.41 15.37
N ALA A 100 18.08 -3.30 14.68
CA ALA A 100 19.46 -2.91 14.39
C ALA A 100 20.21 -2.41 15.64
N ASP A 101 19.55 -1.70 16.55
CA ASP A 101 20.17 -1.20 17.79
C ASP A 101 20.41 -2.30 18.83
N GLY A 102 19.73 -3.45 18.71
CA GLY A 102 19.81 -4.58 19.64
C GLY A 102 20.79 -5.70 19.24
N THR A 103 21.45 -5.57 18.08
CA THR A 103 22.51 -6.45 17.58
C THR A 103 23.87 -5.79 17.71
#